data_AF-A0A842LKQ0-F1
#
_entry.id   AF-A0A842LKQ0-F1
#
_cell.length_a   1.000
_cell.length_b   1.000
_cell.length_c   1.000
_cell.angle_alpha   90.00
_cell.angle_beta   90.00
_cell.angle_gamma   90.00
#
_symmetry.space_group_name_H-M   'P 1'
#
loop_
_entity.id
_entity.type
_entity.pdbx_description
1 polymer ?
#
loop_
_entity_poly.entity_id
_entity_poly.type
_entity_poly.pdbx_seq_one_letter_code
_entity_poly.pdbx_strand_id
1 'polypeptide(L)'
;MEELRELGWNPMVGEADPGVDAVQIMTFHQAKGREFTAVFLTGLVEDFFPGRIQRPVFSLPRELILEDLPPDVAHVEEQRRLFYVGMTRAKRYLFLLSSDDYRLPGEEPRKRPAKISRFVVEALGEENLSPRVEPSAPLFRISRAARSPSSVPAARTEGVLQLSF
;
A
#
# COMPACT_ATOMS: atom_id res chain seq x y z
N MET A 1 33.19 1.20 -0.95
CA MET A 1 31.82 1.75 -0.83
C MET A 1 31.46 2.56 -2.07
N GLU A 2 32.33 3.47 -2.53
CA GLU A 2 32.16 4.20 -3.79
C GLU A 2 32.04 3.29 -5.03
N GLU A 3 32.96 2.33 -5.21
CA GLU A 3 32.93 1.34 -6.31
C GLU A 3 31.65 0.46 -6.32
N LEU A 4 31.06 0.21 -5.16
CA LEU A 4 29.81 -0.57 -5.05
C LEU A 4 28.59 0.28 -5.47
N ARG A 5 28.61 1.59 -5.20
CA ARG A 5 27.57 2.53 -5.66
C ARG A 5 27.63 2.72 -7.18
N GLU A 6 28.82 2.78 -7.76
CA GLU A 6 29.01 2.82 -9.23
C GLU A 6 28.49 1.57 -9.94
N LEU A 7 28.55 0.41 -9.28
CA LEU A 7 27.95 -0.85 -9.75
C LEU A 7 26.42 -0.93 -9.54
N GLY A 8 25.78 0.18 -9.14
CA GLY A 8 24.33 0.26 -8.92
C GLY A 8 23.85 -0.35 -7.60
N TRP A 9 24.77 -0.72 -6.71
CA TRP A 9 24.43 -1.25 -5.39
C TRP A 9 24.21 -0.08 -4.41
N ASN A 10 22.94 0.23 -4.14
CA ASN A 10 22.57 1.18 -3.10
C ASN A 10 22.21 0.40 -1.81
N PRO A 11 23.02 0.46 -0.73
CA PRO A 11 22.68 -0.17 0.55
C PRO A 11 21.38 0.37 1.17
N MET A 12 20.95 1.57 0.75
CA MET A 12 19.68 2.20 1.12
C MET A 12 18.62 1.94 0.05
N VAL A 13 18.38 0.67 -0.29
CA VAL A 13 17.27 0.29 -1.19
C VAL A 13 15.96 0.85 -0.61
N GLY A 14 15.47 1.97 -1.17
CA GLY A 14 14.22 2.60 -0.78
C GLY A 14 14.31 4.06 -0.33
N GLU A 15 15.49 4.58 0.00
CA GLU A 15 15.65 6.02 0.25
C GLU A 15 16.18 6.70 -1.01
N ALA A 16 15.33 7.49 -1.66
CA ALA A 16 15.78 8.45 -2.66
C ALA A 16 16.63 9.52 -1.95
N ASP A 17 17.77 9.88 -2.52
CA ASP A 17 18.59 10.95 -1.97
C ASP A 17 17.76 12.25 -1.83
N PRO A 18 17.94 13.01 -0.73
CA PRO A 18 17.25 14.28 -0.56
C PRO A 18 17.48 15.20 -1.76
N GLY A 19 16.38 15.65 -2.40
CA GLY A 19 16.43 16.55 -3.55
C GLY A 19 16.30 15.87 -4.93
N VAL A 20 16.21 14.54 -4.99
CA VAL A 20 15.86 13.82 -6.22
C VAL A 20 14.36 13.97 -6.48
N ASP A 21 14.00 14.38 -7.70
CA ASP A 21 12.60 14.42 -8.18
C ASP A 21 12.09 13.00 -8.44
N ALA A 22 11.64 12.35 -7.36
CA ALA A 22 11.13 10.98 -7.39
C ALA A 22 10.07 10.75 -6.31
N VAL A 23 9.21 9.77 -6.55
CA VAL A 23 8.27 9.27 -5.55
C VAL A 23 9.03 8.43 -4.52
N GLN A 24 8.87 8.76 -3.25
CA GLN A 24 9.45 7.99 -2.15
C GLN A 24 8.52 6.85 -1.75
N ILE A 25 9.03 5.62 -1.81
CA ILE A 25 8.31 4.42 -1.38
C ILE A 25 8.93 3.96 -0.07
N MET A 26 8.15 3.91 1.00
CA MET A 26 8.64 3.54 2.33
C MET A 26 7.56 2.88 3.17
N THR A 27 7.98 2.25 4.26
CA THR A 27 7.07 1.67 5.25
C THR A 27 6.56 2.72 6.25
N PHE A 28 5.47 2.42 6.97
CA PHE A 28 4.94 3.29 8.03
C PHE A 28 6.00 3.69 9.05
N HIS A 29 6.85 2.75 9.45
CA HIS A 29 7.92 3.00 10.42
C HIS A 29 8.97 3.97 9.89
N GLN A 30 9.39 3.83 8.62
CA GLN A 30 10.35 4.73 7.97
C GLN A 30 9.78 6.14 7.75
N ALA A 31 8.47 6.27 7.63
CA ALA A 31 7.81 7.56 7.46
C ALA A 31 7.75 8.39 8.76
N LYS A 32 8.00 7.77 9.93
CA LYS A 32 7.95 8.46 11.23
C LYS A 32 8.94 9.61 11.26
N GLY A 33 8.46 10.79 11.67
CA GLY A 33 9.28 12.01 11.75
C GLY A 33 9.51 12.71 10.40
N ARG A 34 8.99 12.16 9.30
CA ARG A 34 8.96 12.81 7.98
C ARG A 34 7.56 13.37 7.71
N GLU A 35 7.46 14.31 6.78
CA GLU A 35 6.19 14.86 6.34
C GLU A 35 6.26 15.19 4.84
N PHE A 36 5.15 14.99 4.13
CA PHE A 36 5.07 15.14 2.68
C PHE A 36 3.85 15.96 2.27
N THR A 37 3.95 16.68 1.15
CA THR A 37 2.82 17.45 0.61
C THR A 37 1.63 16.55 0.29
N ALA A 38 1.91 15.38 -0.31
CA ALA A 38 0.93 14.36 -0.64
C ALA A 38 1.41 12.99 -0.13
N VAL A 39 0.51 12.20 0.44
CA VAL A 39 0.78 10.83 0.90
C VAL A 39 -0.26 9.88 0.31
N PHE A 40 0.22 8.75 -0.21
CA PHE A 40 -0.60 7.66 -0.70
C PHE A 40 -0.42 6.45 0.23
N LEU A 41 -1.42 6.16 1.05
CA LEU A 41 -1.46 4.94 1.86
C LEU A 41 -2.16 3.85 1.05
N THR A 42 -1.40 2.81 0.70
CA THR A 42 -1.87 1.71 -0.14
C THR A 42 -2.06 0.42 0.64
N GLY A 43 -2.85 -0.51 0.10
CA GLY A 43 -3.02 -1.83 0.70
C GLY A 43 -3.92 -1.79 1.95
N LEU A 44 -4.82 -0.81 2.04
CA LEU A 44 -5.76 -0.66 3.14
C LEU A 44 -6.93 -1.64 3.00
N VAL A 45 -6.61 -2.92 3.04
CA VAL A 45 -7.51 -4.06 2.90
C VAL A 45 -7.56 -4.82 4.22
N GLU A 46 -8.75 -5.20 4.67
CA GLU A 46 -8.98 -5.76 6.02
C GLU A 46 -8.08 -6.98 6.34
N ASP A 47 -7.88 -7.88 5.38
CA ASP A 47 -7.06 -9.07 5.56
C ASP A 47 -5.54 -8.80 5.54
N PHE A 48 -5.14 -7.60 5.11
CA PHE A 48 -3.74 -7.21 4.95
C PHE A 48 -3.28 -6.16 5.97
N PHE A 49 -4.14 -5.18 6.29
CA PHE A 49 -3.88 -4.12 7.25
C PHE A 49 -5.17 -3.86 8.06
N PRO A 50 -5.24 -4.21 9.36
CA PRO A 50 -4.15 -4.44 10.34
C PRO A 50 -3.33 -5.73 10.20
N GLY A 51 -3.72 -6.60 9.26
CA GLY A 51 -3.03 -7.87 9.02
C GLY A 51 -3.30 -8.90 10.10
N ARG A 52 -2.93 -10.15 9.82
CA ARG A 52 -3.13 -11.25 10.76
C ARG A 52 -2.12 -11.17 11.89
N ILE A 53 -2.58 -11.40 13.11
CA ILE A 53 -1.71 -11.54 14.29
C ILE A 53 -0.77 -12.71 14.03
N GLN A 54 0.53 -12.43 14.02
CA GLN A 54 1.54 -13.48 14.05
C GLN A 54 1.65 -13.95 15.48
N ARG A 55 1.26 -15.20 15.75
CA ARG A 55 1.49 -15.81 17.05
C ARG A 55 3.01 -15.91 17.25
N PRO A 56 3.54 -15.42 18.39
CA PRO A 56 4.97 -15.50 18.63
C PRO A 56 5.39 -16.97 18.72
N VAL A 57 6.59 -17.27 18.21
CA VAL A 57 7.14 -18.64 18.18
C VAL A 57 7.34 -19.21 19.59
N PHE A 58 7.49 -18.33 20.57
CA PHE A 58 7.57 -18.65 21.99
C PHE A 58 6.79 -17.61 22.80
N SER A 59 6.23 -18.02 23.93
CA SER A 59 5.53 -17.12 24.85
C SER A 59 6.49 -16.63 25.92
N LEU A 60 6.50 -15.32 26.19
CA LEU A 60 7.21 -14.77 27.34
C LEU A 60 6.44 -15.08 28.63
N PRO A 61 7.13 -15.32 29.77
CA PRO A 61 6.51 -15.30 31.09
C PRO A 61 5.73 -14.01 31.30
N ARG A 62 4.59 -14.08 32.00
CA ARG A 62 3.67 -12.94 32.18
C ARG A 62 4.37 -11.75 32.84
N GLU A 63 5.33 -12.02 33.69
CA GLU A 63 6.12 -11.03 34.43
C GLU A 63 7.04 -10.20 33.54
N LEU A 64 7.31 -10.65 32.31
CA LEU A 64 8.16 -9.96 31.33
C LEU A 64 7.34 -9.27 30.23
N ILE A 65 6.01 -9.38 30.25
CA ILE A 65 5.12 -8.72 29.29
C ILE A 65 4.77 -7.34 29.87
N LEU A 66 5.18 -6.28 29.18
CA LEU A 66 4.91 -4.89 29.58
C LEU A 66 3.48 -4.42 29.23
N GLU A 67 2.80 -5.12 28.32
CA GLU A 67 1.44 -4.78 27.87
C GLU A 67 0.38 -5.50 28.71
N ASP A 68 -0.56 -4.75 29.30
CA ASP A 68 -1.68 -5.33 30.05
C ASP A 68 -2.83 -5.84 29.17
N LEU A 69 -2.75 -5.57 27.86
CA LEU A 69 -3.78 -5.93 26.89
C LEU A 69 -3.59 -7.36 26.35
N PRO A 70 -4.69 -8.06 26.00
CA PRO A 70 -4.61 -9.28 25.21
C PRO A 70 -3.78 -9.05 23.92
N PRO A 71 -2.93 -10.01 23.50
CA PRO A 71 -2.01 -9.81 22.37
C PRO A 71 -2.70 -9.42 21.05
N ASP A 72 -3.91 -9.90 20.84
CA ASP A 72 -4.75 -9.59 19.69
C ASP A 72 -5.22 -8.13 19.70
N VAL A 73 -5.65 -7.64 20.86
CA VAL A 73 -6.05 -6.24 21.05
C VAL A 73 -4.84 -5.33 20.92
N ALA A 74 -3.72 -5.69 21.56
CA ALA A 74 -2.47 -4.93 21.49
C ALA A 74 -1.97 -4.78 20.04
N HIS A 75 -2.00 -5.87 19.25
CA HIS A 75 -1.63 -5.83 17.84
C HIS A 75 -2.50 -4.86 17.03
N VAL A 76 -3.82 -4.94 17.18
CA VAL A 76 -4.75 -4.05 16.45
C VAL A 76 -4.53 -2.60 16.85
N GLU A 77 -4.32 -2.31 18.13
CA GLU A 77 -4.05 -0.95 18.62
C GLU A 77 -2.70 -0.40 18.13
N GLU A 78 -1.67 -1.24 18.01
CA GLU A 78 -0.41 -0.83 17.39
C GLU A 78 -0.57 -0.51 15.90
N GLN A 79 -1.28 -1.36 15.14
CA GLN A 79 -1.54 -1.09 13.73
C GLN A 79 -2.40 0.17 13.53
N ARG A 80 -3.34 0.43 14.45
CA ARG A 80 -4.12 1.67 14.49
C ARG A 80 -3.22 2.89 14.72
N ARG A 81 -2.24 2.81 15.63
CA ARG A 81 -1.23 3.86 15.81
C ARG A 81 -0.41 4.08 14.55
N LEU A 82 0.01 3.02 13.87
CA LEU A 82 0.74 3.13 12.59
C LEU A 82 -0.11 3.80 11.51
N PHE A 83 -1.39 3.46 11.42
CA PHE A 83 -2.34 4.10 10.49
C PHE A 83 -2.44 5.60 10.75
N TYR A 84 -2.65 5.99 12.01
CA TYR A 84 -2.70 7.39 12.43
C TYR A 84 -1.39 8.13 12.13
N VAL A 85 -0.24 7.51 12.41
CA VAL A 85 1.06 8.07 12.05
C VAL A 85 1.14 8.29 10.54
N GLY A 86 0.76 7.31 9.73
CA GLY A 86 0.73 7.42 8.27
C GLY A 86 -0.13 8.58 7.77
N MET A 87 -1.34 8.71 8.28
CA MET A 87 -2.26 9.80 7.93
C MET A 87 -1.67 11.17 8.25
N THR A 88 -1.07 11.31 9.44
CA THR A 88 -0.49 12.58 9.91
C THR A 88 0.82 12.97 9.22
N ARG A 89 1.36 12.12 8.32
CA ARG A 89 2.51 12.52 7.49
C ARG A 89 2.09 13.45 6.34
N ALA A 90 0.81 13.48 5.98
CA ALA A 90 0.29 14.30 4.89
C ALA A 90 0.04 15.76 5.31
N LYS A 91 0.64 16.71 4.60
CA LYS A 91 0.42 18.16 4.84
C LYS A 91 -0.81 18.71 4.14
N ARG A 92 -1.09 18.24 2.91
CA ARG A 92 -2.18 18.79 2.07
C ARG A 92 -3.07 17.73 1.49
N TYR A 93 -2.51 16.65 0.97
CA TYR A 93 -3.25 15.61 0.26
C TYR A 93 -3.00 14.23 0.89
N LEU A 94 -4.06 13.56 1.28
CA LEU A 94 -4.03 12.20 1.78
C LEU A 94 -4.91 11.32 0.89
N PHE A 95 -4.32 10.28 0.32
CA PHE A 95 -5.03 9.29 -0.48
C PHE A 95 -4.99 7.96 0.27
N LEU A 96 -6.17 7.41 0.57
CA LEU A 96 -6.33 6.11 1.20
C LEU A 96 -6.80 5.12 0.13
N LEU A 97 -5.96 4.15 -0.21
CA LEU A 97 -6.17 3.27 -1.35
C LEU A 97 -6.36 1.81 -0.88
N SER A 98 -7.50 1.25 -1.27
CA SER A 98 -7.86 -0.17 -1.14
C SER A 98 -8.02 -0.80 -2.51
N SER A 99 -7.93 -2.13 -2.59
CA SER A 99 -8.11 -2.88 -3.83
C SER A 99 -9.03 -4.07 -3.62
N ASP A 100 -9.82 -4.39 -4.64
CA ASP A 100 -10.76 -5.50 -4.63
C ASP A 100 -10.06 -6.86 -4.75
N ASP A 101 -8.90 -6.89 -5.41
CA ASP A 101 -8.05 -8.07 -5.56
C ASP A 101 -6.64 -7.77 -5.05
N TYR A 102 -6.51 -7.68 -3.72
CA TYR A 102 -5.22 -7.60 -3.05
C TYR A 102 -4.75 -8.98 -2.60
N ARG A 103 -3.60 -9.43 -3.10
CA ARG A 103 -3.07 -10.79 -2.93
C ARG A 103 -1.55 -10.84 -2.94
N LEU A 104 -0.99 -11.87 -2.31
CA LEU A 104 0.44 -12.13 -2.39
C LEU A 104 0.81 -12.70 -3.78
N PRO A 105 2.07 -12.53 -4.23
CA PRO A 105 2.52 -13.14 -5.47
C PRO A 105 2.30 -14.66 -5.47
N GLY A 106 1.60 -15.16 -6.49
CA GLY A 106 1.32 -16.60 -6.66
C GLY A 106 -0.01 -17.07 -6.06
N GLU A 107 -0.76 -16.22 -5.37
CA GLU A 107 -2.12 -16.55 -4.93
C GLU A 107 -3.13 -16.45 -6.09
N GLU A 108 -4.12 -17.33 -6.11
CA GLU A 108 -5.24 -17.27 -7.05
C GLU A 108 -6.09 -15.99 -6.87
N PRO A 109 -6.74 -15.48 -7.92
CA PRO A 109 -7.63 -14.32 -7.81
C PRO A 109 -8.76 -14.56 -6.81
N ARG A 110 -9.12 -13.50 -6.07
CA ARG A 110 -10.18 -13.62 -5.07
C ARG A 110 -11.54 -13.82 -5.74
N LYS A 111 -12.34 -14.76 -5.22
CA LYS A 111 -13.73 -14.99 -5.68
C LYS A 111 -14.70 -13.88 -5.30
N ARG A 112 -14.35 -13.10 -4.28
CA ARG A 112 -15.15 -11.98 -3.76
C ARG A 112 -14.23 -10.79 -3.54
N PRO A 113 -14.73 -9.56 -3.77
CA PRO A 113 -13.94 -8.38 -3.53
C PRO A 113 -13.46 -8.33 -2.09
N ALA A 114 -12.22 -7.88 -1.91
CA ALA A 114 -11.67 -7.67 -0.59
C ALA A 114 -12.44 -6.57 0.16
N LYS A 115 -12.50 -6.74 1.48
CA LYS A 115 -13.09 -5.74 2.37
C LYS A 115 -12.08 -4.62 2.59
N ILE A 116 -12.56 -3.38 2.59
CA ILE A 116 -11.76 -2.22 2.96
C ILE A 116 -11.36 -2.38 4.43
N SER A 117 -10.14 -1.94 4.78
CA SER A 117 -9.66 -1.94 6.15
C SER A 117 -10.62 -1.19 7.08
N ARG A 118 -10.94 -1.81 8.22
CA ARG A 118 -11.76 -1.19 9.27
C ARG A 118 -11.27 0.19 9.69
N PHE A 119 -9.96 0.44 9.67
CA PHE A 119 -9.42 1.73 10.09
C PHE A 119 -9.79 2.87 9.14
N VAL A 120 -9.95 2.57 7.84
CA VAL A 120 -10.44 3.56 6.87
C VAL A 120 -11.91 3.85 7.13
N VAL A 121 -12.71 2.80 7.34
CA VAL A 121 -14.14 2.92 7.63
C VAL A 121 -14.38 3.70 8.92
N GLU A 122 -13.62 3.41 9.98
CA GLU A 122 -13.72 4.10 11.27
C GLU A 122 -13.26 5.57 11.17
N ALA A 123 -12.26 5.88 10.33
CA ALA A 123 -11.74 7.23 10.19
C ALA A 123 -12.60 8.14 9.30
N LEU A 124 -13.20 7.58 8.24
CA LEU A 124 -13.96 8.35 7.25
C LEU A 124 -15.48 8.16 7.33
N GLY A 125 -15.98 7.05 7.89
CA GLY A 125 -17.37 6.62 7.71
C GLY A 125 -17.58 5.92 6.36
N GLU A 126 -18.52 4.98 6.30
CA GLU A 126 -18.81 4.22 5.06
C GLU A 126 -19.38 5.13 3.95
N GLU A 127 -20.11 6.17 4.33
CA GLU A 127 -20.74 7.13 3.44
C GLU A 127 -19.76 8.03 2.69
N ASN A 128 -18.54 8.17 3.20
CA ASN A 128 -17.48 8.98 2.58
C ASN A 128 -16.53 8.15 1.71
N LEU A 129 -16.80 6.85 1.56
CA LEU A 129 -16.03 6.00 0.68
C LEU A 129 -16.41 6.24 -0.77
N SER A 130 -15.41 6.33 -1.63
CA SER A 130 -15.65 6.38 -3.08
C SER A 130 -16.34 5.09 -3.53
N PRO A 131 -17.29 5.17 -4.50
CA PRO A 131 -17.90 3.98 -5.05
C PRO A 131 -16.84 3.08 -5.68
N ARG A 132 -17.11 1.77 -5.69
CA ARG A 132 -16.27 0.82 -6.40
C ARG A 132 -16.26 1.18 -7.88
N VAL A 133 -15.07 1.31 -8.44
CA VAL A 133 -14.86 1.63 -9.84
C VAL A 133 -14.74 0.32 -10.60
N GLU A 134 -15.47 0.20 -11.72
CA GLU A 134 -15.33 -0.96 -12.61
C GLU A 134 -13.89 -1.09 -13.12
N PRO A 135 -13.34 -2.32 -13.20
CA PRO A 135 -11.98 -2.53 -13.69
C PRO A 135 -11.83 -1.97 -15.11
N SER A 136 -10.93 -1.03 -15.29
CA SER A 136 -10.57 -0.51 -16.60
C SER A 136 -9.28 -1.14 -17.11
N ALA A 137 -9.13 -1.21 -18.43
CA ALA A 137 -7.86 -1.60 -19.01
C ALA A 137 -6.79 -0.58 -18.57
N PRO A 138 -5.61 -1.03 -18.12
CA PRO A 138 -4.55 -0.12 -17.73
C PRO A 138 -4.14 0.71 -18.94
N LEU A 139 -4.19 2.05 -18.81
CA LEU A 139 -3.79 2.97 -19.88
C LEU A 139 -2.28 2.83 -20.20
N PHE A 140 -1.49 2.49 -19.18
CA PHE A 140 -0.05 2.37 -19.25
C PHE A 140 0.44 1.14 -18.50
N ARG A 141 1.53 0.55 -18.98
CA ARG A 141 2.25 -0.53 -18.30
C ARG A 141 3.61 -0.01 -17.85
N ILE A 142 3.86 -0.07 -16.56
CA ILE A 142 5.15 0.23 -15.96
C ILE A 142 5.95 -1.07 -15.91
N SER A 143 7.02 -1.16 -16.68
CA SER A 143 8.00 -2.24 -16.59
C SER A 143 9.12 -1.86 -15.62
N ARG A 144 9.63 -2.83 -14.87
CA ARG A 144 10.73 -2.63 -13.92
C ARG A 144 11.94 -2.05 -14.69
N ALA A 145 12.47 -0.93 -14.22
CA ALA A 145 13.59 -0.18 -14.80
C ALA A 145 13.32 0.54 -16.15
N ALA A 146 12.08 0.64 -16.61
CA ALA A 146 11.77 1.51 -17.75
C ALA A 146 11.79 2.98 -17.34
N ARG A 147 12.50 3.81 -18.11
CA ARG A 147 12.53 5.28 -17.91
C ARG A 147 11.19 5.94 -18.22
N SER A 148 10.31 5.26 -18.96
CA SER A 148 8.99 5.77 -19.33
C SER A 148 7.99 4.63 -19.43
N PRO A 149 6.76 4.78 -18.90
CA PRO A 149 5.70 3.81 -19.08
C PRO A 149 5.40 3.63 -20.57
N SER A 150 5.26 2.38 -21.02
CA SER A 150 4.78 2.10 -22.37
C SER A 150 3.25 2.16 -22.39
N SER A 151 2.67 2.70 -23.46
CA SER A 151 1.24 2.57 -23.69
C SER A 151 0.86 1.10 -23.78
N VAL A 152 -0.27 0.74 -23.17
CA VAL A 152 -0.86 -0.58 -23.41
C VAL A 152 -1.64 -0.44 -24.72
N PRO A 153 -1.35 -1.24 -25.76
CA PRO A 153 -2.20 -1.25 -26.94
C PRO A 153 -3.61 -1.57 -26.47
N ALA A 154 -4.59 -0.73 -26.83
CA ALA A 154 -5.99 -0.99 -26.53
C ALA A 154 -6.29 -2.44 -26.92
N ALA A 155 -6.91 -3.19 -26.01
CA ALA A 155 -7.35 -4.55 -26.31
C ALA A 155 -8.11 -4.47 -27.63
N ARG A 156 -7.60 -5.14 -28.67
CA ARG A 156 -8.28 -5.20 -29.96
C ARG A 156 -9.66 -5.78 -29.66
N THR A 157 -10.69 -4.96 -29.70
CA THR A 157 -12.06 -5.42 -29.79
C THR A 157 -12.12 -6.19 -31.11
N GLU A 158 -11.98 -7.52 -31.02
CA GLU A 158 -12.34 -8.40 -32.12
C GLU A 158 -13.84 -8.26 -32.33
N GLY A 159 -14.22 -7.46 -33.33
CA GLY A 159 -15.62 -7.15 -33.57
C GLY A 159 -15.77 -5.89 -34.39
N VAL A 160 -15.39 -5.99 -35.66
CA VAL A 160 -15.90 -5.25 -36.82
C VAL A 160 -16.45 -3.85 -36.51
N LEU A 161 -15.61 -2.82 -36.67
CA LEU A 161 -16.12 -1.50 -37.05
C LEU A 161 -16.09 -1.42 -38.58
N GLN A 162 -17.21 -1.82 -39.20
CA GLN A 162 -17.53 -1.33 -40.54
C GLN A 162 -17.99 0.12 -40.40
N LEU A 163 -17.36 0.99 -41.18
CA LEU A 163 -17.83 2.35 -41.39
C LEU A 163 -19.14 2.31 -42.20
N SER A 164 -20.15 3.03 -41.74
CA SER A 164 -21.28 3.43 -42.57
C SER A 164 -21.65 4.88 -42.22
N PHE A 165 -21.36 5.76 -43.20
CA PHE A 165 -21.78 7.14 -43.46
C PHE A 165 -22.19 8.04 -42.29
#